data_AF-A0A3P7MKV9-F1
#
_entry.id   AF-A0A3P7MKV9-F1
#
_cell.length_a   1.000
_cell.length_b   1.000
_cell.length_c   1.000
_cell.angle_alpha   90.00
_cell.angle_beta   90.00
_cell.angle_gamma   90.00
#
_symmetry.space_group_name_H-M   'P 1'
#
loop_
_entity.id
_entity.type
_entity.pdbx_description
1 polymer ?
#
loop_
_entity_poly.entity_id
_entity_poly.type
_entity_poly.pdbx_seq_one_letter_code
_entity_poly.pdbx_strand_id
1 'polypeptide(L)'
;MIPNFSTKPMYNKLFALGVTMYGQMTAGSFAYIGPQGIVHGTTITIMNAGRRYLKVNELAGKVFVTAGLGGMSGAQPKAASIAGCISVTAEVYGEALIKRHKQGWLDEYSTDLNEIIELIKKYRKEKKTRSIGYLGNVVDLWERLAEEPDNLVDLGSDQTSLHNPYLGGYYPVGISVEEANVMMTED
;
A
#
# COMPACT_ATOMS: atom_id res chain seq x y z
N MET A 1 -17.04 -7.15 24.52
CA MET A 1 -17.76 -8.43 24.28
C MET A 1 -17.28 -9.45 25.30
N ILE A 2 -18.16 -10.32 25.82
CA ILE A 2 -17.71 -11.52 26.54
C ILE A 2 -16.97 -12.42 25.52
N PRO A 3 -15.78 -12.96 25.82
CA PRO A 3 -14.92 -13.61 24.81
C PRO A 3 -15.62 -14.65 23.93
N ASN A 4 -16.45 -15.52 24.51
CA ASN A 4 -17.20 -16.56 23.79
C ASN A 4 -18.21 -16.03 22.75
N PHE A 5 -18.49 -14.73 22.76
CA PHE A 5 -19.44 -14.06 21.85
C PHE A 5 -18.76 -13.03 20.94
N SER A 6 -17.43 -12.93 20.96
CA SER A 6 -16.67 -11.95 20.17
C SER A 6 -16.44 -12.42 18.73
N THR A 7 -17.51 -12.79 18.02
CA THR A 7 -17.46 -13.30 16.64
C THR A 7 -18.01 -12.29 15.64
N LYS A 8 -17.58 -12.37 14.36
CA LYS A 8 -18.05 -11.48 13.28
C LYS A 8 -19.57 -11.54 13.06
N PRO A 9 -20.23 -12.72 13.08
CA PRO A 9 -21.70 -12.78 13.00
C PRO A 9 -22.40 -12.10 14.18
N MET A 10 -21.88 -12.26 15.40
CA MET A 10 -22.45 -11.60 16.58
C MET A 10 -22.27 -10.08 16.51
N TYR A 11 -21.09 -9.61 16.10
CA TYR A 11 -20.85 -8.19 15.83
C TYR A 11 -21.86 -7.63 14.82
N ASN A 12 -22.05 -8.27 13.66
CA ASN A 12 -22.98 -7.80 12.63
C ASN A 12 -24.41 -7.69 13.17
N LYS A 13 -24.88 -8.70 13.91
CA LYS A 13 -26.20 -8.70 14.56
C LYS A 13 -26.34 -7.54 15.55
N LEU A 14 -25.38 -7.39 16.47
CA LEU A 14 -25.43 -6.38 17.51
C LEU A 14 -25.25 -4.96 16.97
N PHE A 15 -24.48 -4.79 15.89
CA PHE A 15 -24.32 -3.53 15.19
C PHE A 15 -25.63 -3.12 14.51
N ALA A 16 -26.30 -4.07 13.83
CA ALA A 16 -27.61 -3.83 13.23
C ALA A 16 -28.70 -3.49 14.28
N LEU A 17 -28.59 -4.03 15.49
CA LEU A 17 -29.47 -3.69 16.61
C LEU A 17 -29.09 -2.36 17.31
N GLY A 18 -28.00 -1.70 16.90
CA GLY A 18 -27.54 -0.43 17.47
C GLY A 18 -26.92 -0.53 18.86
N VAL A 19 -26.51 -1.73 19.30
CA VAL A 19 -25.99 -1.97 20.67
C VAL A 19 -24.48 -2.22 20.71
N THR A 20 -23.80 -2.12 19.58
CA THR A 20 -22.32 -2.14 19.51
C THR A 20 -21.81 -1.34 18.32
N MET A 21 -20.50 -1.09 18.27
CA MET A 21 -19.81 -0.33 17.22
C MET A 21 -18.39 -0.87 17.05
N TYR A 22 -17.88 -0.91 15.81
CA TYR A 22 -16.46 -1.14 15.56
C TYR A 22 -15.68 0.18 15.69
N GLY A 23 -15.06 0.40 16.85
CA GLY A 23 -14.31 1.62 17.15
C GLY A 23 -12.90 1.70 16.55
N GLN A 24 -12.40 0.64 15.91
CA GLN A 24 -11.00 0.54 15.49
C GLN A 24 -10.06 0.90 16.68
N MET A 25 -8.91 1.53 16.43
CA MET A 25 -7.99 2.02 17.45
C MET A 25 -8.32 3.47 17.81
N THR A 26 -8.29 4.39 16.83
CA THR A 26 -8.43 5.84 17.08
C THR A 26 -9.76 6.43 16.65
N ALA A 27 -10.59 5.69 15.91
CA ALA A 27 -11.86 6.18 15.40
C ALA A 27 -12.89 6.34 16.54
N GLY A 28 -13.11 5.28 17.31
CA GLY A 28 -14.05 5.25 18.43
C GLY A 28 -13.53 5.96 19.70
N SER A 29 -12.26 6.36 19.72
CA SER A 29 -11.66 7.13 20.82
C SER A 29 -11.53 8.62 20.51
N PHE A 30 -12.02 9.08 19.34
CA PHE A 30 -11.97 10.47 18.90
C PHE A 30 -10.57 11.10 18.87
N ALA A 31 -9.55 10.29 18.52
CA ALA A 31 -8.14 10.71 18.52
C ALA A 31 -7.46 10.54 17.15
N TYR A 32 -8.22 10.36 16.08
CA TYR A 32 -7.66 10.24 14.73
C TYR A 32 -7.18 11.61 14.23
N ILE A 33 -5.86 11.74 14.04
CA ILE A 33 -5.19 12.97 13.59
C ILE A 33 -4.89 12.98 12.10
N GLY A 34 -5.63 12.22 11.31
CA GLY A 34 -5.29 11.98 9.92
C GLY A 34 -4.09 11.03 9.77
N PRO A 35 -3.46 11.03 8.59
CA PRO A 35 -2.50 9.98 8.22
C PRO A 35 -1.08 10.21 8.78
N GLN A 36 -0.82 11.30 9.50
CA GLN A 36 0.52 11.64 10.01
C GLN A 36 1.12 10.54 10.91
N GLY A 37 0.32 9.96 11.81
CA GLY A 37 0.80 8.89 12.69
C GLY A 37 1.27 7.66 11.91
N ILE A 38 0.61 7.35 10.79
CA ILE A 38 0.93 6.21 9.93
C ILE A 38 2.17 6.51 9.09
N VAL A 39 2.36 7.74 8.61
CA VAL A 39 3.59 8.16 7.93
C VAL A 39 4.79 7.88 8.84
N HIS A 40 4.77 8.36 10.08
CA HIS A 40 5.86 8.17 11.03
C HIS A 40 6.13 6.69 11.33
N GLY A 41 5.09 5.93 11.67
CA GLY A 41 5.23 4.50 11.94
C GLY A 41 5.80 3.73 10.74
N THR A 42 5.31 4.03 9.53
CA THR A 42 5.78 3.39 8.30
C THR A 42 7.23 3.76 8.00
N THR A 43 7.65 5.01 8.22
CA THR A 43 9.05 5.44 8.07
C THR A 43 9.97 4.63 8.98
N ILE A 44 9.61 4.49 10.27
CA ILE A 44 10.37 3.69 11.23
C ILE A 44 10.47 2.24 10.76
N THR A 45 9.37 1.67 10.25
CA THR A 45 9.33 0.29 9.73
C THR A 45 10.29 0.12 8.56
N ILE A 46 10.24 1.00 7.56
CA ILE A 46 11.12 0.94 6.38
C ILE A 46 12.60 1.09 6.80
N MET A 47 12.92 2.06 7.68
CA MET A 47 14.28 2.25 8.17
C MET A 47 14.80 1.02 8.94
N ASN A 48 13.97 0.39 9.76
CA ASN A 48 14.33 -0.83 10.48
C ASN A 48 14.44 -2.05 9.56
N ALA A 49 13.59 -2.15 8.53
CA ALA A 49 13.71 -3.18 7.51
C ALA A 49 15.05 -3.06 6.77
N GLY A 50 15.46 -1.83 6.43
CA GLY A 50 16.80 -1.53 5.92
C GLY A 50 17.93 -2.03 6.82
N ARG A 51 17.91 -1.66 8.10
CA ARG A 51 18.91 -2.11 9.07
C ARG A 51 18.91 -3.63 9.26
N ARG A 52 17.74 -4.25 9.35
CA ARG A 52 17.60 -5.66 9.68
C ARG A 52 17.91 -6.58 8.50
N TYR A 53 17.33 -6.31 7.34
CA TYR A 53 17.37 -7.20 6.18
C TYR A 53 18.48 -6.83 5.20
N LEU A 54 18.72 -5.53 4.96
CA LEU A 54 19.76 -5.07 4.05
C LEU A 54 21.10 -4.77 4.73
N LYS A 55 21.12 -4.71 6.07
CA LYS A 55 22.30 -4.36 6.89
C LYS A 55 22.89 -2.99 6.55
N VAL A 56 22.03 -2.02 6.19
CA VAL A 56 22.42 -0.64 5.88
C VAL A 56 21.77 0.36 6.84
N ASN A 57 22.43 1.50 7.06
CA ASN A 57 21.89 2.61 7.84
C ASN A 57 21.20 3.68 6.98
N GLU A 58 21.50 3.71 5.68
CA GLU A 58 20.92 4.63 4.70
C GLU A 58 20.29 3.83 3.56
N LEU A 59 19.17 4.33 3.04
CA LEU A 59 18.41 3.68 1.97
C LEU A 59 18.51 4.40 0.62
N ALA A 60 19.46 5.33 0.48
CA ALA A 60 19.68 6.04 -0.78
C ALA A 60 19.99 5.04 -1.91
N GLY A 61 19.18 5.07 -2.97
CA GLY A 61 19.25 4.13 -4.10
C GLY A 61 18.66 2.73 -3.83
N LYS A 62 18.13 2.47 -2.63
CA LYS A 62 17.40 1.24 -2.30
C LYS A 62 15.96 1.34 -2.77
N VAL A 63 15.43 0.24 -3.29
CA VAL A 63 14.09 0.16 -3.87
C VAL A 63 13.17 -0.63 -2.96
N PHE A 64 12.10 0.02 -2.51
CA PHE A 64 11.02 -0.55 -1.72
C PHE A 64 9.77 -0.71 -2.59
N VAL A 65 9.31 -1.94 -2.78
CA VAL A 65 8.10 -2.27 -3.55
C VAL A 65 6.98 -2.68 -2.61
N THR A 66 5.79 -2.11 -2.81
CA THR A 66 4.59 -2.39 -2.01
C THR A 66 3.31 -2.15 -2.82
N ALA A 67 2.15 -2.31 -2.18
CA ALA A 67 0.85 -2.03 -2.78
C ALA A 67 -0.13 -1.36 -1.83
N GLY A 68 -1.14 -0.74 -2.45
CA GLY A 68 -2.23 -0.02 -1.82
C GLY A 68 -1.91 1.45 -1.56
N LEU A 69 -2.82 2.32 -2.00
CA LEU A 69 -2.82 3.77 -1.77
C LEU A 69 -4.11 4.25 -1.08
N GLY A 70 -4.81 3.33 -0.42
CA GLY A 70 -6.00 3.57 0.41
C GLY A 70 -5.71 4.43 1.64
N GLY A 71 -6.61 4.42 2.64
CA GLY A 71 -6.55 5.32 3.79
C GLY A 71 -5.20 5.32 4.53
N MET A 72 -4.75 4.13 4.96
CA MET A 72 -3.51 3.92 5.69
C MET A 72 -2.32 3.67 4.75
N SER A 73 -2.51 2.78 3.77
CA SER A 73 -1.47 2.36 2.82
C SER A 73 -1.00 3.50 1.90
N GLY A 74 -1.82 4.54 1.71
CA GLY A 74 -1.41 5.77 1.03
C GLY A 74 -0.28 6.54 1.70
N ALA A 75 0.06 6.26 2.97
CA ALA A 75 1.20 6.87 3.66
C ALA A 75 2.56 6.27 3.25
N GLN A 76 2.57 5.08 2.64
CA GLN A 76 3.81 4.36 2.29
C GLN A 76 4.75 5.15 1.38
N PRO A 77 4.30 5.80 0.29
CA PRO A 77 5.20 6.52 -0.60
C PRO A 77 5.84 7.73 0.11
N LYS A 78 5.07 8.47 0.91
CA LYS A 78 5.59 9.58 1.71
C LYS A 78 6.58 9.10 2.78
N ALA A 79 6.27 7.99 3.44
CA ALA A 79 7.13 7.39 4.45
C ALA A 79 8.47 6.91 3.88
N ALA A 80 8.45 6.31 2.69
CA ALA A 80 9.63 5.91 1.93
C ALA A 80 10.49 7.11 1.51
N SER A 81 9.85 8.20 1.06
CA SER A 81 10.56 9.44 0.75
C SER A 81 11.26 10.05 1.98
N ILE A 82 10.64 9.98 3.16
CA ILE A 82 11.30 10.41 4.42
C ILE A 82 12.43 9.45 4.80
N ALA A 83 12.25 8.15 4.58
CA ALA A 83 13.30 7.14 4.82
C ALA A 83 14.47 7.24 3.81
N GLY A 84 14.34 8.04 2.75
CA GLY A 84 15.37 8.28 1.76
C GLY A 84 15.52 7.19 0.70
N CYS A 85 14.47 6.38 0.46
CA CYS A 85 14.49 5.30 -0.51
C CYS A 85 13.61 5.58 -1.73
N ILE A 86 13.82 4.82 -2.79
CA ILE A 86 12.91 4.78 -3.94
C ILE A 86 11.74 3.89 -3.54
N SER A 87 10.52 4.35 -3.75
CA SER A 87 9.33 3.50 -3.56
C SER A 87 8.58 3.27 -4.86
N VAL A 88 8.07 2.06 -5.02
CA VAL A 88 7.14 1.69 -6.09
C VAL A 88 5.89 1.14 -5.41
N THR A 89 4.75 1.80 -5.60
CA THR A 89 3.49 1.37 -5.00
C THR A 89 2.46 1.08 -6.08
N ALA A 90 2.05 -0.19 -6.18
CA ALA A 90 0.95 -0.58 -7.06
C ALA A 90 -0.41 -0.21 -6.46
N GLU A 91 -1.31 0.29 -7.28
CA GLU A 91 -2.69 0.61 -6.92
C GLU A 91 -3.59 0.38 -8.14
N VAL A 92 -4.64 -0.40 -7.96
CA VAL A 92 -5.62 -0.69 -9.02
C VAL A 92 -6.63 0.44 -9.18
N TYR A 93 -6.92 1.19 -8.12
CA TYR A 93 -7.92 2.24 -8.12
C TYR A 93 -7.33 3.62 -8.45
N GLY A 94 -7.58 4.08 -9.68
CA GLY A 94 -7.03 5.33 -10.22
C GLY A 94 -7.31 6.56 -9.35
N GLU A 95 -8.50 6.67 -8.74
CA GLU A 95 -8.80 7.82 -7.88
C GLU A 95 -7.92 7.88 -6.63
N ALA A 96 -7.62 6.73 -6.01
CA ALA A 96 -6.76 6.67 -4.84
C ALA A 96 -5.34 7.12 -5.20
N LEU A 97 -4.81 6.61 -6.32
CA LEU A 97 -3.50 6.98 -6.82
C LEU A 97 -3.40 8.47 -7.15
N ILE A 98 -4.33 8.99 -7.95
CA ILE A 98 -4.37 10.40 -8.35
C ILE A 98 -4.51 11.30 -7.12
N LYS A 99 -5.30 10.90 -6.12
CA LYS A 99 -5.42 11.62 -4.85
C LYS A 99 -4.09 11.73 -4.13
N ARG A 100 -3.28 10.65 -4.07
CA ARG A 100 -1.94 10.70 -3.43
C ARG A 100 -0.94 11.54 -4.22
N HIS A 101 -1.02 11.50 -5.54
CA HIS A 101 -0.21 12.37 -6.39
C HIS A 101 -0.54 13.85 -6.16
N LYS A 102 -1.83 14.23 -6.20
CA LYS A 102 -2.28 15.61 -5.92
C LYS A 102 -1.90 16.11 -4.52
N GLN A 103 -1.77 15.21 -3.55
CA GLN A 103 -1.32 15.53 -2.19
C GLN A 103 0.20 15.76 -2.08
N GLY A 104 0.98 15.50 -3.13
CA GLY A 104 2.44 15.53 -3.09
C GLY A 104 3.03 14.38 -2.25
N TRP A 105 2.28 13.29 -2.12
CA TRP A 105 2.71 12.08 -1.41
C TRP A 105 3.32 11.06 -2.36
N LEU A 106 2.92 11.11 -3.63
CA LEU A 106 3.41 10.32 -4.74
C LEU A 106 3.97 11.26 -5.81
N ASP A 107 5.23 11.11 -6.20
CA ASP A 107 5.91 12.04 -7.11
C ASP A 107 5.51 11.82 -8.57
N GLU A 108 5.59 10.57 -9.02
CA GLU A 108 5.43 10.16 -10.42
C GLU A 108 4.58 8.90 -10.48
N TYR A 109 3.87 8.67 -11.58
CA TYR A 109 3.10 7.44 -11.77
C TYR A 109 2.94 7.10 -13.24
N SER A 110 2.76 5.81 -13.54
CA SER A 110 2.47 5.32 -14.88
C SER A 110 1.60 4.07 -14.83
N THR A 111 0.88 3.82 -15.93
CA THR A 111 0.21 2.54 -16.24
C THR A 111 1.12 1.59 -17.01
N ASP A 112 2.25 2.06 -17.54
CA ASP A 112 3.20 1.25 -18.30
C ASP A 112 4.30 0.72 -17.39
N LEU A 113 4.32 -0.59 -17.21
CA LEU A 113 5.34 -1.27 -16.42
C LEU A 113 6.77 -1.02 -16.92
N ASN A 114 7.00 -0.89 -18.23
CA ASN A 114 8.34 -0.61 -18.75
C ASN A 114 8.81 0.78 -18.31
N GLU A 115 7.92 1.77 -18.30
CA GLU A 115 8.22 3.10 -17.76
C GLU A 115 8.56 3.02 -16.28
N ILE A 116 7.81 2.24 -15.49
CA ILE A 116 8.10 2.01 -14.06
C ILE A 116 9.52 1.43 -13.89
N ILE A 117 9.89 0.42 -14.66
CA ILE A 117 11.23 -0.18 -14.62
C ILE A 117 12.32 0.85 -14.95
N GLU A 118 12.14 1.65 -16.00
CA GLU A 118 13.11 2.68 -16.38
C GLU A 118 13.26 3.77 -15.31
N LEU A 119 12.16 4.19 -14.68
CA LEU A 119 12.20 5.13 -13.56
C LEU A 119 12.95 4.56 -12.36
N ILE A 120 12.74 3.28 -12.02
CA ILE A 120 13.50 2.61 -10.94
C ILE A 120 14.99 2.63 -11.26
N LYS A 121 15.39 2.20 -12.46
CA LYS A 121 16.79 2.16 -12.89
C LYS A 121 17.45 3.54 -12.85
N LYS A 122 16.75 4.55 -13.38
CA LYS A 122 17.19 5.95 -13.37
C LYS A 122 17.45 6.45 -11.96
N TYR A 123 16.45 6.37 -11.07
CA TYR A 123 16.58 6.93 -9.73
C TYR A 123 17.51 6.13 -8.84
N ARG A 124 17.64 4.81 -9.07
CA ARG A 124 18.67 3.98 -8.41
C ARG A 124 20.07 4.44 -8.78
N LYS A 125 20.34 4.70 -10.07
CA LYS A 125 21.63 5.22 -10.54
C LYS A 125 21.94 6.59 -9.97
N GLU A 126 20.95 7.48 -9.92
CA GLU A 126 21.08 8.83 -9.34
C GLU A 126 21.14 8.82 -7.80
N LYS A 127 20.84 7.69 -7.15
CA LYS A 127 20.57 7.59 -5.70
C LYS A 127 19.54 8.62 -5.22
N LYS A 128 18.60 8.97 -6.10
CA LYS A 128 17.58 9.99 -5.85
C LYS A 128 16.38 9.36 -5.18
N THR A 129 15.93 9.97 -4.08
CA THR A 129 14.70 9.57 -3.41
C THR A 129 13.50 9.96 -4.28
N ARG A 130 12.70 8.98 -4.67
CA ARG A 130 11.48 9.17 -5.47
C ARG A 130 10.40 8.15 -5.16
N SER A 131 9.16 8.62 -5.18
CA SER A 131 7.97 7.79 -5.02
C SER A 131 7.25 7.61 -6.36
N ILE A 132 7.13 6.36 -6.80
CA ILE A 132 6.59 5.96 -8.09
C ILE A 132 5.31 5.16 -7.87
N GLY A 133 4.22 5.53 -8.54
CA GLY A 133 2.96 4.80 -8.54
C GLY A 133 2.83 3.94 -9.78
N TYR A 134 2.45 2.69 -9.63
CA TYR A 134 1.99 1.88 -10.75
C TYR A 134 0.46 1.80 -10.69
N LEU A 135 -0.22 2.32 -11.71
CA LEU A 135 -1.67 2.18 -11.85
C LEU A 135 -1.96 0.83 -12.52
N GLY A 136 -2.16 -0.20 -11.70
CA GLY A 136 -2.33 -1.58 -12.12
C GLY A 136 -2.22 -2.56 -10.94
N ASN A 137 -2.29 -3.86 -11.21
CA ASN A 137 -2.27 -4.86 -10.16
C ASN A 137 -0.86 -5.09 -9.64
N VAL A 138 -0.72 -5.28 -8.32
CA VAL A 138 0.58 -5.58 -7.71
C VAL A 138 1.18 -6.89 -8.23
N VAL A 139 0.35 -7.85 -8.63
CA VAL A 139 0.80 -9.12 -9.20
C VAL A 139 1.54 -8.87 -10.53
N ASP A 140 0.98 -8.08 -11.43
CA ASP A 140 1.62 -7.73 -12.71
C ASP A 140 2.98 -7.04 -12.47
N LEU A 141 3.05 -6.16 -11.47
CA LEU A 141 4.29 -5.51 -11.07
C LEU A 141 5.33 -6.51 -10.56
N TRP A 142 4.95 -7.44 -9.69
CA TRP A 142 5.87 -8.46 -9.16
C TRP A 142 6.37 -9.41 -10.25
N GLU A 143 5.48 -9.89 -11.12
CA GLU A 143 5.84 -10.77 -12.23
C GLU A 143 6.83 -10.07 -13.17
N ARG A 144 6.53 -8.83 -13.55
CA ARG A 144 7.43 -8.03 -14.39
C ARG A 144 8.79 -7.76 -13.73
N LEU A 145 8.82 -7.48 -12.43
CA LEU A 145 10.07 -7.27 -11.69
C LEU A 145 10.90 -8.56 -11.59
N ALA A 146 10.27 -9.72 -11.55
CA ALA A 146 10.95 -11.01 -11.52
C ALA A 146 11.63 -11.36 -12.86
N GLU A 147 11.17 -10.79 -13.97
CA GLU A 147 11.80 -10.91 -15.28
C GLU A 147 13.06 -10.03 -15.43
N GLU A 148 13.27 -9.04 -14.55
CA GLU A 148 14.41 -8.14 -14.65
C GLU A 148 15.71 -8.78 -14.14
N PRO A 149 16.77 -8.85 -14.97
CA PRO A 149 18.02 -9.51 -14.60
C PRO A 149 18.78 -8.80 -13.48
N ASP A 150 18.55 -7.50 -13.30
CA ASP A 150 19.29 -6.63 -12.37
C ASP A 150 18.82 -6.70 -10.91
N ASN A 151 17.85 -7.58 -10.59
CA ASN A 151 17.21 -7.70 -9.29
C ASN A 151 16.86 -6.32 -8.69
N LEU A 152 15.83 -5.69 -9.24
CA LEU A 152 15.51 -4.29 -8.98
C LEU A 152 14.88 -4.02 -7.62
N VAL A 153 14.61 -5.04 -6.80
CA VAL A 153 13.91 -4.90 -5.52
C VAL A 153 14.86 -5.18 -4.37
N ASP A 154 14.99 -4.22 -3.45
CA ASP A 154 15.74 -4.43 -2.20
C ASP A 154 14.81 -4.83 -1.05
N LEU A 155 13.61 -4.23 -0.96
CA LEU A 155 12.61 -4.55 0.06
C LEU A 155 11.24 -4.73 -0.60
N GLY A 156 10.54 -5.81 -0.25
CA GLY A 156 9.16 -6.08 -0.67
C GLY A 156 8.20 -6.09 0.53
N SER A 157 6.99 -5.57 0.33
CA SER A 157 5.88 -5.63 1.28
C SER A 157 4.55 -5.66 0.54
N ASP A 158 3.46 -5.81 1.29
CA ASP A 158 2.10 -5.58 0.81
C ASP A 158 1.28 -4.82 1.87
N GLN A 159 0.38 -3.95 1.44
CA GLN A 159 -0.61 -3.32 2.32
C GLN A 159 -1.97 -3.18 1.64
N THR A 160 -2.30 -4.15 0.78
CA THR A 160 -3.68 -4.36 0.35
C THR A 160 -4.54 -4.79 1.54
N SER A 161 -5.85 -4.62 1.44
CA SER A 161 -6.76 -4.87 2.56
C SER A 161 -7.19 -6.35 2.64
N LEU A 162 -6.21 -7.26 2.69
CA LEU A 162 -6.42 -8.72 2.81
C LEU A 162 -7.13 -9.17 4.09
N HIS A 163 -7.35 -8.28 5.05
CA HIS A 163 -8.24 -8.55 6.19
C HIS A 163 -9.72 -8.62 5.77
N ASN A 164 -10.06 -8.16 4.57
CA ASN A 164 -11.40 -8.21 3.98
C ASN A 164 -11.35 -8.48 2.46
N PRO A 165 -10.77 -9.60 2.02
CA PRO A 165 -10.34 -9.80 0.63
C PRO A 165 -11.52 -9.91 -0.35
N TYR A 166 -12.68 -10.40 0.11
CA TYR A 166 -13.87 -10.64 -0.72
C TYR A 166 -14.85 -9.47 -0.78
N LEU A 167 -14.57 -8.36 -0.09
CA LEU A 167 -15.48 -7.20 -0.01
C LEU A 167 -14.70 -5.91 -0.33
N GLY A 168 -13.97 -5.93 -1.45
CA GLY A 168 -13.24 -4.78 -1.99
C GLY A 168 -11.88 -4.52 -1.35
N GLY A 169 -11.40 -5.45 -0.51
CA GLY A 169 -10.10 -5.33 0.13
C GLY A 169 -8.93 -5.78 -0.76
N TYR A 170 -9.19 -6.66 -1.72
CA TYR A 170 -8.22 -7.17 -2.70
C TYR A 170 -8.89 -7.31 -4.06
N TYR A 171 -8.17 -6.95 -5.13
CA TYR A 171 -8.64 -7.06 -6.50
C TYR A 171 -7.83 -8.14 -7.22
N PRO A 172 -8.47 -9.19 -7.76
CA PRO A 172 -7.79 -10.24 -8.51
C PRO A 172 -7.02 -9.70 -9.72
N VAL A 173 -5.89 -10.32 -10.04
CA VAL A 173 -5.14 -10.02 -11.27
C VAL A 173 -5.92 -10.50 -12.50
N GLY A 174 -5.78 -9.78 -13.62
CA GLY A 174 -6.45 -10.11 -14.88
C GLY A 174 -7.93 -9.73 -14.95
N ILE A 175 -8.49 -9.10 -13.90
CA ILE A 175 -9.86 -8.61 -13.85
C ILE A 175 -9.82 -7.09 -13.63
N SER A 176 -10.59 -6.33 -14.41
CA SER A 176 -10.70 -4.87 -14.19
C SER A 176 -11.37 -4.55 -12.86
N VAL A 177 -11.16 -3.33 -12.34
CA VAL A 177 -11.80 -2.89 -11.09
C VAL A 177 -13.32 -2.87 -11.24
N GLU A 178 -13.80 -2.44 -12.42
CA GLU A 178 -15.21 -2.40 -12.77
C GLU A 178 -15.84 -3.79 -12.77
N GLU A 179 -15.22 -4.77 -13.46
CA GLU A 179 -15.69 -6.15 -13.48
C GLU A 179 -15.65 -6.79 -12.09
N ALA A 180 -14.57 -6.57 -11.34
CA ALA A 180 -14.43 -7.11 -9.99
C ALA A 180 -15.52 -6.57 -9.05
N ASN A 181 -15.89 -5.29 -9.17
CA ASN A 181 -16.96 -4.69 -8.38
C ASN A 181 -18.33 -5.27 -8.71
N VAL A 182 -18.60 -5.59 -9.98
CA VAL A 182 -19.84 -6.28 -10.39
C VAL A 182 -19.88 -7.69 -9.81
N MET A 183 -18.84 -8.49 -10.06
CA MET A 183 -18.74 -9.87 -9.58
C MET A 183 -18.93 -9.97 -8.07
N MET A 184 -18.31 -9.09 -7.30
CA MET A 184 -18.38 -9.10 -5.83
C MET A 184 -19.78 -8.94 -5.24
N THR A 185 -20.74 -8.44 -6.03
CA THR A 185 -22.13 -8.29 -5.63
C THR A 185 -23.06 -9.33 -6.25
N GLU A 186 -22.65 -9.96 -7.35
CA GLU A 186 -23.49 -10.82 -8.17
C GLU A 186 -23.14 -12.32 -8.09
N ASP A 187 -21.90 -12.67 -7.69
CA ASP A 187 -21.33 -14.03 -7.56
C ASP A 187 -20.40 -14.14 -6.33
#